data_AF-A0A3D9BPA0-F1
#
_entry.id   AF-A0A3D9BPA0-F1
#
_cell.length_a   1.000
_cell.length_b   1.000
_cell.length_c   1.000
_cell.angle_alpha   90.00
_cell.angle_beta   90.00
_cell.angle_gamma   90.00
#
_symmetry.space_group_name_H-M   'P 1'
#
loop_
_entity.id
_entity.type
_entity.pdbx_description
1 polymer ?
#
loop_
_entity_poly.entity_id
_entity_poly.type
_entity_poly.pdbx_seq_one_letter_code
_entity_poly.pdbx_strand_id
1 'polypeptide(L)'
;MEKLLIESIEKYLDLFDSKDDFITENAFKAMLHHYLEVKMVDFYLNVNPNDMFILRYDNLGISVTTKSYNYLRIEFQRAFRFDNEEDAIEIRLELHFENISDNSRYDEYFELSTTDSDNVFEDRINSLMEDLFYKQVTKMKPTHYGLLVHYDF
;
A
#
# COMPACT_ATOMS: atom_id res chain seq x y z
N MET A 1 -10.56 21.40 4.91
CA MET A 1 -10.64 20.54 3.73
C MET A 1 -9.63 19.41 3.86
N GLU A 2 -8.32 19.72 3.89
CA GLU A 2 -7.22 18.80 4.19
C GLU A 2 -7.47 17.89 5.41
N LYS A 3 -7.81 18.47 6.57
CA LYS A 3 -8.09 17.72 7.80
C LYS A 3 -9.24 16.69 7.68
N LEU A 4 -10.31 17.02 6.94
CA LEU A 4 -11.44 16.10 6.75
C LEU A 4 -11.09 14.96 5.78
N LEU A 5 -10.19 15.24 4.84
CA LEU A 5 -9.67 14.27 3.89
C LEU A 5 -8.73 13.30 4.60
N ILE A 6 -7.80 13.80 5.42
CA ILE A 6 -6.95 13.01 6.31
C ILE A 6 -7.80 12.17 7.26
N GLU A 7 -8.81 12.73 7.93
CA GLU A 7 -9.70 11.97 8.83
C GLU A 7 -10.49 10.86 8.10
N SER A 8 -10.87 11.07 6.83
CA SER A 8 -11.53 10.05 6.02
C SER A 8 -10.56 8.95 5.57
N ILE A 9 -9.30 9.31 5.30
CA ILE A 9 -8.23 8.37 4.98
C ILE A 9 -7.86 7.59 6.24
N GLU A 10 -7.71 8.24 7.39
CA GLU A 10 -7.46 7.61 8.68
C GLU A 10 -8.57 6.63 9.06
N LYS A 11 -9.84 6.94 8.79
CA LYS A 11 -10.95 5.97 8.92
C LYS A 11 -10.88 4.80 7.94
N TYR A 12 -10.32 5.00 6.75
CA TYR A 12 -10.00 3.90 5.84
C TYR A 12 -8.83 3.07 6.36
N LEU A 13 -7.90 3.71 7.08
CA LEU A 13 -6.80 3.03 7.75
C LEU A 13 -7.19 2.44 9.12
N ASP A 14 -8.33 2.82 9.71
CA ASP A 14 -8.92 2.16 10.89
C ASP A 14 -9.34 0.70 10.60
N LEU A 15 -9.26 0.26 9.33
CA LEU A 15 -9.30 -1.16 8.91
C LEU A 15 -8.01 -1.92 9.19
N PHE A 16 -6.89 -1.21 9.44
CA PHE A 16 -5.69 -1.81 10.00
C PHE A 16 -5.89 -1.83 11.52
N ASP A 17 -6.35 -2.97 12.05
CA ASP A 17 -6.43 -3.27 13.49
C ASP A 17 -5.25 -2.64 14.25
N SER A 18 -5.48 -2.28 15.52
CA SER A 18 -4.59 -1.43 16.34
C SER A 18 -3.10 -1.61 15.99
N LYS A 19 -2.38 -0.50 15.81
CA LYS A 19 -0.94 -0.46 15.47
C LYS A 19 -0.07 -1.41 16.31
N ASP A 20 -0.56 -1.81 17.48
CA ASP A 20 0.09 -2.71 18.41
C ASP A 20 0.11 -4.19 17.97
N ASP A 21 -0.76 -4.67 17.06
CA ASP A 21 -0.87 -6.11 16.70
C ASP A 21 -0.59 -6.44 15.22
N PHE A 22 -0.16 -5.44 14.44
CA PHE A 22 0.01 -5.59 13.00
C PHE A 22 1.31 -6.31 12.62
N ILE A 23 1.19 -7.43 11.92
CA ILE A 23 2.32 -8.21 11.38
C ILE A 23 2.36 -8.17 9.85
N THR A 24 3.51 -8.48 9.26
CA THR A 24 3.74 -8.49 7.80
C THR A 24 2.66 -9.23 7.02
N GLU A 25 2.25 -10.42 7.47
CA GLU A 25 1.22 -11.23 6.80
C GLU A 25 -0.16 -10.55 6.84
N ASN A 26 -0.54 -9.99 7.99
CA ASN A 26 -1.80 -9.26 8.13
C ASN A 26 -1.78 -8.00 7.24
N ALA A 27 -0.63 -7.33 7.19
CA ALA A 27 -0.43 -6.15 6.39
C ALA A 27 -0.60 -6.39 4.90
N PHE A 28 0.12 -7.40 4.42
CA PHE A 28 0.07 -7.82 3.05
C PHE A 28 -1.35 -8.26 2.66
N LYS A 29 -2.00 -9.10 3.48
CA LYS A 29 -3.38 -9.54 3.20
C LYS A 29 -4.39 -8.41 3.21
N ALA A 30 -4.30 -7.47 4.15
CA ALA A 30 -5.20 -6.32 4.23
C ALA A 30 -5.03 -5.41 3.01
N MET A 31 -3.78 -5.06 2.65
CA MET A 31 -3.49 -4.26 1.46
C MET A 31 -3.92 -4.96 0.18
N LEU A 32 -3.72 -6.28 0.09
CA LEU A 32 -4.14 -7.10 -1.04
C LEU A 32 -5.65 -7.20 -1.16
N HIS A 33 -6.36 -7.45 -0.06
CA HIS A 33 -7.83 -7.48 -0.03
C HIS A 33 -8.42 -6.13 -0.42
N HIS A 34 -7.86 -5.03 0.10
CA HIS A 34 -8.27 -3.69 -0.30
C HIS A 34 -8.06 -3.42 -1.79
N TYR A 35 -6.99 -3.96 -2.35
CA TYR A 35 -6.71 -3.86 -3.77
C TYR A 35 -7.67 -4.73 -4.63
N LEU A 36 -7.93 -5.97 -4.22
CA LEU A 36 -8.68 -6.97 -4.98
C LEU A 36 -10.21 -6.88 -4.87
N GLU A 37 -10.70 -6.79 -3.64
CA GLU A 37 -12.13 -7.01 -3.33
C GLU A 37 -12.88 -5.70 -3.18
N VAL A 38 -12.22 -4.69 -2.61
CA VAL A 38 -12.82 -3.37 -2.40
C VAL A 38 -12.80 -2.54 -3.70
N LYS A 39 -12.34 -3.09 -4.85
CA LYS A 39 -12.18 -2.46 -6.19
C LYS A 39 -12.78 -1.06 -6.19
N MET A 40 -11.92 -0.06 -5.93
CA MET A 40 -12.36 1.22 -5.38
C MET A 40 -13.02 2.11 -6.42
N VAL A 41 -14.21 1.69 -6.79
CA VAL A 41 -15.18 2.37 -7.64
C VAL A 41 -16.22 3.09 -6.76
N ASP A 42 -16.29 2.77 -5.46
CA ASP A 42 -17.29 3.31 -4.52
C ASP A 42 -16.70 4.25 -3.45
N PHE A 43 -15.61 4.97 -3.74
CA PHE A 43 -15.14 6.05 -2.88
C PHE A 43 -15.47 7.43 -3.47
N TYR A 44 -16.74 7.81 -3.37
CA TYR A 44 -17.13 9.22 -3.50
C TYR A 44 -16.88 9.91 -2.17
N LEU A 45 -15.69 10.48 -2.02
CA LEU A 45 -15.39 11.36 -0.90
C LEU A 45 -16.14 12.68 -1.15
N ASN A 46 -17.38 12.77 -0.66
CA ASN A 46 -18.13 14.03 -0.60
C ASN A 46 -17.47 14.95 0.45
N VAL A 47 -16.29 15.48 0.12
CA VAL A 47 -15.64 16.57 0.87
C VAL A 47 -16.49 17.85 0.73
N ASN A 48 -17.20 17.95 -0.40
CA ASN A 48 -18.27 18.88 -0.71
C ASN A 48 -19.27 18.20 -1.67
N PRO A 49 -20.56 18.54 -1.67
CA PRO A 49 -21.56 17.95 -2.58
C PRO A 49 -21.33 18.23 -4.08
N ASN A 50 -20.30 19.02 -4.44
CA ASN A 50 -20.04 19.47 -5.81
C ASN A 50 -18.70 18.98 -6.38
N ASP A 51 -17.80 18.40 -5.57
CA ASP A 51 -16.45 18.07 -6.01
C ASP A 51 -16.32 16.53 -6.10
N MET A 52 -16.11 16.03 -7.32
CA MET A 52 -15.94 14.59 -7.59
C MET A 52 -14.47 14.25 -7.77
N PHE A 53 -13.98 13.30 -6.97
CA PHE A 53 -12.65 12.70 -7.13
C PHE A 53 -12.72 11.52 -8.10
N ILE A 54 -11.85 11.51 -9.09
CA ILE A 54 -11.65 10.40 -10.02
C ILE A 54 -10.37 9.68 -9.64
N LEU A 55 -10.45 8.36 -9.44
CA LEU A 55 -9.28 7.51 -9.26
C LEU A 55 -8.39 7.57 -10.51
N ARG A 56 -7.13 7.97 -10.34
CA ARG A 56 -6.11 7.99 -11.39
C ARG A 56 -5.42 6.65 -11.51
N TYR A 57 -4.89 6.15 -10.39
CA TYR A 57 -4.22 4.85 -10.29
C TYR A 57 -4.15 4.39 -8.83
N ASP A 58 -3.99 3.08 -8.67
CA ASP A 58 -3.76 2.39 -7.40
C ASP A 58 -2.68 1.34 -7.63
N ASN A 59 -1.62 1.38 -6.83
CA ASN A 59 -0.52 0.42 -6.93
C ASN A 59 -0.15 -0.13 -5.53
N LEU A 60 0.16 -1.42 -5.46
CA LEU A 60 0.82 -2.06 -4.33
C LEU A 60 2.27 -2.36 -4.72
N GLY A 61 3.22 -1.67 -4.11
CA GLY A 61 4.66 -1.84 -4.29
C GLY A 61 5.25 -2.65 -3.14
N ILE A 62 6.10 -3.64 -3.45
CA ILE A 62 6.80 -4.47 -2.47
C ILE A 62 8.25 -4.55 -2.87
N SER A 63 9.15 -4.12 -2.00
CA SER A 63 10.58 -4.14 -2.25
C SER A 63 11.30 -4.94 -1.17
N VAL A 64 12.09 -5.91 -1.59
CA VAL A 64 12.96 -6.73 -0.73
C VAL A 64 14.39 -6.42 -1.10
N THR A 65 15.19 -5.93 -0.15
CA THR A 65 16.61 -5.66 -0.37
C THR A 65 17.48 -6.26 0.74
N THR A 66 18.33 -7.22 0.39
CA THR A 66 19.25 -7.89 1.34
C THR A 66 20.71 -7.49 1.12
N LYS A 67 20.99 -6.63 0.13
CA LYS A 67 22.36 -6.20 -0.21
C LYS A 67 23.05 -5.32 0.83
N SER A 68 22.30 -4.56 1.64
CA SER A 68 22.89 -3.56 2.54
C SER A 68 22.27 -3.48 3.93
N TYR A 69 20.95 -3.65 4.05
CA TYR A 69 20.25 -3.39 5.32
C TYR A 69 19.16 -4.42 5.67
N ASN A 70 19.08 -5.55 4.94
CA ASN A 70 18.04 -6.58 5.08
C ASN A 70 16.67 -5.98 5.40
N TYR A 71 16.02 -5.53 4.35
CA TYR A 71 14.89 -4.64 4.44
C TYR A 71 13.75 -5.11 3.53
N LEU A 72 12.53 -5.09 4.08
CA LEU A 72 11.29 -5.23 3.34
C LEU A 72 10.52 -3.91 3.42
N ARG A 73 10.09 -3.41 2.26
CA ARG A 73 9.12 -2.34 2.12
C ARG A 73 7.83 -2.90 1.55
N ILE A 74 6.71 -2.54 2.15
CA ILE A 74 5.38 -2.72 1.56
C ILE A 74 4.76 -1.32 1.46
N GLU A 75 4.37 -0.92 0.27
CA GLU A 75 3.83 0.38 -0.07
C GLU A 75 2.47 0.21 -0.76
N PHE A 76 1.44 0.87 -0.25
CA PHE A 76 0.16 1.02 -0.95
C PHE A 76 0.01 2.48 -1.35
N GLN A 77 -0.17 2.75 -2.63
CA GLN A 77 -0.34 4.09 -3.17
C GLN A 77 -1.65 4.22 -3.92
N ARG A 78 -2.36 5.32 -3.64
CA ARG A 78 -3.56 5.75 -4.35
C ARG A 78 -3.42 7.18 -4.82
N ALA A 79 -3.76 7.44 -6.08
CA ALA A 79 -3.85 8.79 -6.60
C ALA A 79 -5.27 9.11 -7.10
N PHE A 80 -5.74 10.29 -6.74
CA PHE A 80 -6.99 10.88 -7.21
C PHE A 80 -6.73 12.16 -7.98
N ARG A 81 -7.63 12.50 -8.89
CA ARG A 81 -7.70 13.79 -9.58
C ARG A 81 -9.11 14.34 -9.50
N PHE A 82 -9.25 15.66 -9.43
CA PHE A 82 -10.55 16.32 -9.55
C PHE A 82 -11.04 16.31 -11.01
N ASP A 83 -12.33 16.05 -11.23
CA ASP A 83 -12.95 15.89 -12.58
C ASP A 83 -12.62 17.03 -13.56
N ASN A 84 -12.39 18.25 -13.07
CA ASN A 84 -12.18 19.45 -13.90
C ASN A 84 -10.87 20.23 -13.64
N GLU A 85 -9.92 19.70 -12.85
CA GLU A 85 -8.72 20.45 -12.44
C GLU A 85 -7.42 19.66 -12.68
N GLU A 86 -6.26 20.32 -12.64
CA GLU A 86 -4.95 19.62 -12.60
C GLU A 86 -4.65 19.05 -11.22
N ASP A 87 -5.38 19.52 -10.21
CA ASP A 87 -5.28 19.16 -8.81
C ASP A 87 -5.34 17.64 -8.61
N ALA A 88 -4.41 17.14 -7.80
CA ALA A 88 -4.27 15.73 -7.49
C ALA A 88 -4.01 15.51 -6.01
N ILE A 89 -4.51 14.37 -5.51
CA ILE A 89 -4.23 13.90 -4.16
C ILE A 89 -3.59 12.53 -4.28
N GLU A 90 -2.40 12.37 -3.74
CA GLU A 90 -1.73 11.09 -3.61
C GLU A 90 -1.67 10.68 -2.15
N ILE A 91 -2.11 9.47 -1.84
CA ILE A 91 -2.06 8.87 -0.53
C ILE A 91 -1.12 7.69 -0.64
N ARG A 92 -0.13 7.64 0.25
CA ARG A 92 0.83 6.56 0.30
C ARG A 92 0.95 6.03 1.72
N LEU A 93 0.73 4.73 1.86
CA LEU A 93 0.91 3.99 3.08
C LEU A 93 2.17 3.13 2.94
N GLU A 94 3.15 3.31 3.83
CA GLU A 94 4.43 2.62 3.79
C GLU A 94 4.69 1.84 5.08
N LEU A 95 5.15 0.61 4.93
CA LEU A 95 5.54 -0.30 6.00
C LEU A 95 6.98 -0.75 5.76
N HIS A 96 7.82 -0.53 6.75
CA HIS A 96 9.24 -0.79 6.68
C HIS A 96 9.60 -1.84 7.72
N PHE A 97 10.30 -2.88 7.30
CA PHE A 97 10.87 -3.90 8.18
C PHE A 97 12.38 -3.89 7.96
N GLU A 98 13.13 -3.65 9.02
CA GLU A 98 14.59 -3.46 8.99
C GLU A 98 15.30 -4.44 9.92
N ASN A 99 16.60 -4.62 9.71
CA ASN A 99 17.48 -5.47 10.54
C ASN A 99 17.03 -6.93 10.58
N ILE A 100 16.49 -7.42 9.47
CA ILE A 100 16.09 -8.83 9.33
C ILE A 100 17.35 -9.69 9.20
N SER A 101 17.38 -10.86 9.84
CA SER A 101 18.54 -11.76 9.75
C SER A 101 18.52 -12.56 8.44
N ASP A 102 19.22 -12.08 7.42
CA ASP A 102 19.47 -12.82 6.18
C ASP A 102 20.90 -12.55 5.65
N ASN A 103 21.54 -13.56 5.06
CA ASN A 103 22.86 -13.47 4.43
C ASN A 103 22.79 -13.48 2.89
N SER A 104 21.59 -13.57 2.34
CA SER A 104 21.33 -13.50 0.90
C SER A 104 21.76 -12.13 0.34
N ARG A 105 22.02 -12.06 -0.96
CA ARG A 105 22.43 -10.82 -1.65
C ARG A 105 21.60 -10.62 -2.89
N TYR A 106 20.37 -10.16 -2.71
CA TYR A 106 19.46 -9.86 -3.81
C TYR A 106 18.62 -8.62 -3.54
N ASP A 107 17.92 -8.20 -4.58
CA ASP A 107 17.04 -7.05 -4.58
C ASP A 107 15.86 -7.39 -5.51
N GLU A 108 14.66 -7.40 -4.97
CA GLU A 108 13.43 -7.71 -5.68
C GLU A 108 12.42 -6.57 -5.50
N TYR A 109 11.71 -6.25 -6.58
CA TYR A 109 10.65 -5.26 -6.58
C TYR A 109 9.44 -5.85 -7.30
N PHE A 110 8.30 -5.83 -6.61
CA PHE A 110 7.01 -6.25 -7.12
C PHE A 110 6.09 -5.05 -7.10
N GLU A 111 5.40 -4.83 -8.21
CA GLU A 111 4.35 -3.82 -8.29
C GLU A 111 3.09 -4.52 -8.78
N LEU A 112 1.96 -4.27 -8.13
CA LEU A 112 0.66 -4.72 -8.59
C LEU A 112 -0.16 -3.47 -8.90
N SER A 113 -0.54 -3.29 -10.16
CA SER A 113 -1.27 -2.10 -10.62
C SER A 113 -2.62 -2.49 -11.20
N THR A 114 -3.64 -1.64 -11.02
CA THR A 114 -5.03 -1.93 -11.44
C THR A 114 -5.19 -2.20 -12.93
N THR A 115 -4.15 -1.94 -13.73
CA THR A 115 -4.06 -2.28 -15.15
C THR A 115 -3.54 -3.70 -15.43
N ASP A 116 -2.97 -4.39 -14.44
CA ASP A 116 -2.50 -5.77 -14.57
C ASP A 116 -3.67 -6.74 -14.74
N SER A 117 -3.49 -7.80 -15.52
CA SER A 117 -4.47 -8.89 -15.62
C SER A 117 -4.42 -9.81 -14.39
N ASP A 118 -5.55 -10.39 -14.03
CA ASP A 118 -5.69 -11.31 -12.88
C ASP A 118 -4.60 -12.40 -12.81
N ASN A 119 -4.24 -13.02 -13.94
CA ASN A 119 -3.21 -14.07 -13.97
C ASN A 119 -1.81 -13.55 -13.59
N VAL A 120 -1.41 -12.41 -14.14
CA VAL A 120 -0.11 -11.77 -13.85
C VAL A 120 -0.04 -11.39 -12.37
N PHE A 121 -1.16 -10.94 -11.83
CA PHE A 121 -1.30 -10.57 -10.44
C PHE A 121 -1.16 -11.78 -9.50
N GLU A 122 -1.89 -12.87 -9.78
CA GLU A 122 -1.81 -14.12 -9.02
C GLU A 122 -0.39 -14.72 -9.06
N ASP A 123 0.25 -14.74 -10.23
CA ASP A 123 1.63 -15.21 -10.39
C ASP A 123 2.62 -14.40 -9.54
N ARG A 124 2.50 -13.07 -9.52
CA ARG A 124 3.36 -12.18 -8.72
C ARG A 124 3.19 -12.40 -7.21
N ILE A 125 1.95 -12.60 -6.76
CA ILE A 125 1.66 -12.88 -5.34
C ILE A 125 2.20 -14.23 -4.93
N ASN A 126 1.96 -15.26 -5.74
CA ASN A 126 2.47 -16.60 -5.46
C ASN A 126 4.00 -16.59 -5.40
N SER A 127 4.66 -15.91 -6.35
CA SER A 127 6.12 -15.74 -6.34
C SER A 127 6.62 -15.11 -5.04
N LEU A 128 6.00 -14.02 -4.58
CA LEU A 128 6.38 -13.36 -3.33
C LEU A 128 6.09 -14.24 -2.10
N MET A 129 4.92 -14.89 -2.05
CA MET A 129 4.58 -15.78 -0.94
C MET A 129 5.51 -16.98 -0.87
N GLU A 130 6.11 -17.38 -1.98
CA GLU A 130 7.10 -18.44 -2.06
C GLU A 130 8.52 -17.99 -1.68
N ASP A 131 8.80 -16.68 -1.72
CA ASP A 131 10.10 -16.10 -1.39
C ASP A 131 10.55 -16.44 0.04
N LEU A 132 11.83 -16.79 0.16
CA LEU A 132 12.42 -17.29 1.40
C LEU A 132 12.52 -16.19 2.47
N PHE A 133 12.87 -14.97 2.06
CA PHE A 133 12.96 -13.83 2.96
C PHE A 133 11.57 -13.39 3.41
N TYR A 134 10.62 -13.25 2.49
CA TYR A 134 9.23 -12.93 2.81
C TYR A 134 8.64 -13.91 3.83
N LYS A 135 8.81 -15.23 3.62
CA LYS A 135 8.39 -16.26 4.57
C LYS A 135 8.98 -16.07 5.96
N GLN A 136 10.26 -15.70 6.08
CA GLN A 136 10.91 -15.47 7.38
C GLN A 136 10.29 -14.31 8.15
N VAL A 137 9.83 -13.28 7.43
CA VAL A 137 9.36 -12.03 8.04
C VAL A 137 7.84 -11.94 8.18
N THR A 138 7.09 -12.93 7.71
CA THR A 138 5.61 -12.98 7.75
C THR A 138 5.00 -12.63 9.12
N LYS A 139 5.68 -12.96 10.23
CA LYS A 139 5.20 -12.70 11.61
C LYS A 139 5.86 -11.51 12.30
N MET A 140 6.69 -10.76 11.60
CA MET A 140 7.34 -9.58 12.15
C MET A 140 6.38 -8.39 12.18
N LYS A 141 6.60 -7.49 13.13
CA LYS A 141 5.96 -6.17 13.14
C LYS A 141 6.82 -5.20 12.31
N PRO A 142 6.21 -4.21 11.64
CA PRO A 142 6.98 -3.19 10.94
C PRO A 142 7.85 -2.41 11.95
N THR A 143 9.10 -2.17 11.56
CA THR A 143 10.02 -1.26 12.27
C THR A 143 9.52 0.18 12.16
N HIS A 144 8.98 0.54 11.00
CA HIS A 144 8.39 1.85 10.75
C HIS A 144 7.10 1.75 9.93
N TYR A 145 6.17 2.66 10.23
CA TYR A 145 4.89 2.85 9.56
C TYR A 145 4.75 4.33 9.22
N GLY A 146 4.41 4.64 7.98
CA GLY A 146 4.18 6.00 7.50
C GLY A 146 2.93 6.12 6.65
N LEU A 147 2.10 7.13 6.93
CA LEU A 147 1.06 7.59 6.02
C LEU A 147 1.48 8.95 5.48
N LEU A 148 1.64 9.05 4.17
CA LEU A 148 1.93 10.29 3.47
C LEU A 148 0.70 10.67 2.65
N VAL A 149 0.31 11.94 2.74
CA VAL A 149 -0.72 12.52 1.86
C VAL A 149 -0.08 13.71 1.17
N HIS A 150 0.03 13.64 -0.14
CA HIS A 150 0.57 14.69 -1.00
C HIS A 150 -0.59 15.34 -1.75
N TYR A 151 -0.55 16.67 -1.79
CA TYR A 151 -1.49 17.50 -2.52
C TYR A 151 -0.71 18.29 -3.56
N ASP A 152 -1.10 18.14 -4.83
CA ASP A 152 -0.62 18.94 -5.94
C ASP A 152 -1.75 19.93 -6.27
N PHE A 153 -1.54 21.22 -5.97
CA PHE A 153 -2.49 22.34 -6.15
C PHE A 153 -1.86 23.41 -7.05
#